data_AF-A0A385SHZ0-F1
#
_entry.id   AF-A0A385SHZ0-F1
#
_cell.length_a   1.000
_cell.length_b   1.000
_cell.length_c   1.000
_cell.angle_alpha   90.00
_cell.angle_beta   90.00
_cell.angle_gamma   90.00
#
_symmetry.space_group_name_H-M   'P 1'
#
loop_
_entity.id
_entity.type
_entity.pdbx_description
1 polymer ?
#
loop_
_entity_poly.entity_id
_entity_poly.type
_entity_poly.pdbx_seq_one_letter_code
_entity_poly.pdbx_strand_id
1 'polypeptide(L)'
;MKDLLVPAGNPAQKAEMLLKTEKWRFLLSLLFYPVGIVRIWRVKGWLVAKWLYAIFGCVLFLVTAGYLSIVLFAAFLPPLDNSVGTNLQRTIYNTAGNYSATFLKTGNETNGAYELVQVELEPRGGNEWHYHKTFTEEFTVVEGQVRIGRNGSEIIINKGQSALAQREDMHFFLNARDEKSVLLVKTTPASGLEKTLRVAYGLINDGLLKDDMTKNPWHMALLLGYSETYLQGLPGWFQEPLISALAKIAQWRGEDQELYKYYK
;
A
#
# COMPACT_ATOMS: atom_id res chain seq x y z
N MET A 1 62.86 29.06 3.82
CA MET A 1 62.28 28.55 2.55
C MET A 1 62.75 27.13 2.35
N LYS A 2 61.91 26.14 2.68
CA LYS A 2 62.06 24.75 2.24
C LYS A 2 60.94 24.55 1.22
N ASP A 3 61.31 24.56 -0.05
CA ASP A 3 60.38 24.23 -1.13
C ASP A 3 60.02 22.75 -1.02
N LEU A 4 58.81 22.50 -0.51
CA LEU A 4 58.14 21.21 -0.56
C LEU A 4 57.75 20.95 -2.03
N LEU A 5 58.70 20.41 -2.79
CA LEU A 5 58.43 19.80 -4.08
C LEU A 5 57.58 18.55 -3.83
N VAL A 6 56.26 18.69 -3.97
CA VAL A 6 55.36 17.56 -4.16
C VAL A 6 55.80 16.84 -5.43
N PRO A 7 56.21 15.55 -5.39
CA PRO A 7 56.65 14.86 -6.58
C PRO A 7 55.47 14.78 -7.56
N ALA A 8 55.69 15.26 -8.78
CA ALA A 8 54.74 15.09 -9.88
C ALA A 8 54.50 13.59 -10.07
N GLY A 9 53.31 13.10 -9.71
CA GLY A 9 52.95 11.69 -9.84
C GLY A 9 53.20 11.19 -11.27
N ASN A 10 53.61 9.92 -11.39
CA ASN A 10 53.96 9.28 -12.67
C ASN A 10 52.87 9.57 -13.73
N PRO A 11 53.22 10.16 -14.89
CA PRO A 11 52.28 10.49 -15.96
C PRO A 11 51.39 9.30 -16.38
N ALA A 12 51.92 8.07 -16.34
CA ALA A 12 51.17 6.86 -16.64
C ALA A 12 50.08 6.57 -15.60
N GLN A 13 50.40 6.72 -14.30
CA GLN A 13 49.43 6.56 -13.22
C GLN A 13 48.33 7.63 -13.28
N LYS A 14 48.70 8.88 -13.64
CA LYS A 14 47.73 9.96 -13.84
C LYS A 14 46.81 9.67 -15.04
N ALA A 15 47.34 9.18 -16.14
CA ALA A 15 46.57 8.81 -17.33
C ALA A 15 45.61 7.64 -17.06
N GLU A 16 46.06 6.60 -16.36
CA GLU A 16 45.24 5.46 -15.96
C GLU A 16 44.08 5.87 -15.05
N MET A 17 44.35 6.72 -14.06
CA MET A 17 43.34 7.28 -13.17
C MET A 17 42.30 8.10 -13.93
N LEU A 18 42.72 8.97 -14.86
CA LEU A 18 41.81 9.76 -15.69
C LEU A 18 40.93 8.86 -16.58
N LEU A 19 41.49 7.82 -17.19
CA LEU A 19 40.75 6.84 -17.98
C LEU A 19 39.71 6.09 -17.13
N LYS A 20 40.08 5.70 -15.90
CA LYS A 20 39.17 5.07 -14.96
C LYS A 20 38.02 6.01 -14.59
N THR A 21 38.33 7.27 -14.27
CA THR A 21 37.32 8.29 -13.95
C THR A 21 36.38 8.55 -15.12
N GLU A 22 36.89 8.70 -16.35
CA GLU A 22 36.06 8.90 -17.54
C GLU A 22 35.17 7.69 -17.84
N LYS A 23 35.67 6.47 -17.67
CA LYS A 23 34.85 5.24 -17.75
C LYS A 23 33.72 5.26 -16.73
N TRP A 24 34.00 5.64 -15.48
CA TRP A 24 32.97 5.77 -14.44
C TRP A 24 31.93 6.84 -14.77
N ARG A 25 32.37 8.02 -15.25
CA ARG A 25 31.47 9.09 -15.66
C ARG A 25 30.59 8.68 -16.84
N PHE A 26 31.12 7.88 -17.77
CA PHE A 26 30.35 7.30 -18.85
C PHE A 26 29.30 6.32 -18.31
N LEU A 27 29.69 5.36 -17.48
CA LEU A 27 28.77 4.37 -16.89
C LEU A 27 27.67 5.03 -16.05
N LEU A 28 28.02 6.00 -15.19
CA LEU A 28 27.05 6.76 -14.38
C LEU A 28 26.04 7.51 -15.24
N SER A 29 26.48 8.08 -16.38
CA SER A 29 25.56 8.79 -17.26
C SER A 29 24.54 7.89 -17.94
N LEU A 30 24.77 6.57 -18.00
CA LEU A 30 23.79 5.62 -18.51
C LEU A 30 22.63 5.40 -17.54
N LEU A 31 22.77 5.77 -16.26
CA LEU A 31 21.68 5.72 -15.27
C LEU A 31 20.64 6.81 -15.51
N PHE A 32 21.04 7.95 -16.09
CA PHE A 32 20.11 9.01 -16.47
C PHE A 32 19.80 8.93 -17.96
N TYR A 33 18.70 8.23 -18.28
CA TYR A 33 18.34 7.84 -19.65
C TYR A 33 18.49 8.95 -20.71
N PRO A 34 18.01 10.20 -20.51
CA PRO A 34 18.16 11.26 -21.52
C PRO A 34 19.62 11.62 -21.85
N VAL A 35 20.54 11.55 -20.89
CA VAL A 35 21.97 11.78 -21.13
C VAL A 35 22.65 10.53 -21.66
N GLY A 36 22.28 9.37 -21.12
CA GLY A 36 22.81 8.06 -21.52
C GLY A 36 22.54 7.75 -22.98
N ILE A 37 21.34 8.05 -23.49
CA ILE A 37 20.99 7.82 -24.89
C ILE A 37 21.86 8.67 -25.82
N VAL A 38 22.00 9.98 -25.56
CA VAL A 38 22.86 10.86 -26.37
C VAL A 38 24.31 10.34 -26.40
N ARG A 39 24.81 9.83 -25.28
CA ARG A 39 26.18 9.30 -25.19
C ARG A 39 26.34 7.96 -25.91
N ILE A 40 25.43 7.01 -25.73
CA ILE A 40 25.47 5.70 -26.40
C ILE A 40 25.39 5.85 -27.92
N TRP A 41 24.58 6.78 -28.41
CA TRP A 41 24.43 6.99 -29.85
C TRP A 41 25.67 7.61 -30.50
N ARG A 42 26.51 8.33 -29.73
CA ARG A 42 27.82 8.87 -30.18
C ARG A 42 28.93 7.81 -30.26
N VAL A 43 28.81 6.67 -29.58
CA VAL A 43 29.81 5.59 -29.63
C VAL A 43 29.68 4.83 -30.96
N LYS A 44 30.79 4.58 -31.67
CA LYS A 44 30.81 3.75 -32.88
C LYS A 44 30.60 2.28 -32.52
N GLY A 45 29.86 1.52 -33.33
CA GLY A 45 29.66 0.08 -33.15
C GLY A 45 28.21 -0.34 -32.90
N TRP A 46 28.05 -1.46 -32.19
CA TRP A 46 26.85 -2.30 -32.05
C TRP A 46 25.50 -1.57 -31.97
N LEU A 47 24.85 -1.41 -33.13
CA LEU A 47 23.51 -0.85 -33.29
C LEU A 47 22.45 -1.55 -32.43
N VAL A 48 22.54 -2.88 -32.29
CA VAL A 48 21.61 -3.68 -31.48
C VAL A 48 21.63 -3.26 -30.01
N ALA A 49 22.82 -3.09 -29.42
CA ALA A 49 22.95 -2.65 -28.02
C ALA A 49 22.38 -1.24 -27.82
N LYS A 50 22.52 -0.34 -28.81
CA LYS A 50 21.93 1.00 -28.76
C LYS A 50 20.41 0.95 -28.72
N TRP A 51 19.81 0.12 -29.56
CA TRP A 51 18.36 -0.06 -29.60
C TRP A 51 17.82 -0.75 -28.34
N LEU A 52 18.50 -1.78 -27.84
CA LEU A 52 18.13 -2.42 -26.57
C LEU A 52 18.16 -1.41 -25.42
N TYR A 53 19.23 -0.64 -25.27
CA TYR A 53 19.29 0.42 -24.26
C TYR A 53 18.21 1.49 -24.47
N ALA A 54 17.99 1.92 -25.72
CA ALA A 54 17.00 2.94 -26.03
C ALA A 54 15.59 2.50 -25.63
N ILE A 55 15.19 1.27 -25.97
CA ILE A 55 13.84 0.75 -25.69
C ILE A 55 13.66 0.47 -24.21
N PHE A 56 14.52 -0.37 -23.62
CA PHE A 56 14.38 -0.76 -22.20
C PHE A 56 14.65 0.42 -21.26
N GLY A 57 15.62 1.26 -21.59
CA GLY A 57 15.91 2.47 -20.84
C GLY A 57 14.76 3.49 -20.90
N CYS A 58 14.07 3.62 -22.05
CA CYS A 58 12.90 4.50 -22.16
C CYS A 58 11.77 4.03 -21.26
N VAL A 59 11.44 2.73 -21.33
CA VAL A 59 10.36 2.15 -20.51
C VAL A 59 10.67 2.34 -19.03
N LEU A 60 11.89 2.00 -18.59
CA LEU A 60 12.30 2.19 -17.19
C LEU A 60 12.27 3.67 -16.78
N PHE A 61 12.73 4.58 -17.63
CA PHE A 61 12.71 6.01 -17.37
C PHE A 61 11.28 6.54 -17.25
N LEU A 62 10.37 6.18 -18.14
CA LEU A 62 8.99 6.64 -18.11
C LEU A 62 8.23 6.09 -16.91
N VAL A 63 8.42 4.80 -16.56
CA VAL A 63 7.82 4.20 -15.37
C VAL A 63 8.32 4.88 -14.09
N THR A 64 9.63 5.08 -13.96
CA THR A 64 10.22 5.72 -12.78
C THR A 64 9.84 7.19 -12.68
N ALA A 65 9.91 7.95 -13.78
CA ALA A 65 9.50 9.35 -13.82
C ALA A 65 7.99 9.51 -13.53
N GLY A 66 7.14 8.64 -14.09
CA GLY A 66 5.70 8.62 -13.82
C GLY A 66 5.40 8.34 -12.35
N TYR A 67 6.00 7.28 -11.79
CA TYR A 67 5.89 6.95 -10.37
C TYR A 67 6.29 8.14 -9.48
N LEU A 68 7.48 8.72 -9.71
CA LEU A 68 7.96 9.85 -8.92
C LEU A 68 7.06 11.07 -9.06
N SER A 69 6.53 11.33 -10.25
CA SER A 69 5.61 12.45 -10.49
C SER A 69 4.29 12.27 -9.73
N ILE A 70 3.73 11.05 -9.72
CA ILE A 70 2.50 10.73 -8.98
C ILE A 70 2.71 10.93 -7.48
N VAL A 71 3.79 10.33 -6.94
CA VAL A 71 4.10 10.41 -5.50
C VAL A 71 4.40 11.86 -5.09
N LEU A 72 5.20 12.59 -5.89
CA LEU A 72 5.54 13.98 -5.61
C LEU A 72 4.31 14.88 -5.69
N PHE A 73 3.45 14.72 -6.70
CA PHE A 73 2.21 15.49 -6.79
C PHE A 73 1.31 15.26 -5.58
N ALA A 74 1.11 14.00 -5.20
CA ALA A 74 0.28 13.66 -4.05
C ALA A 74 0.85 14.11 -2.71
N ALA A 75 2.16 14.37 -2.62
CA ALA A 75 2.77 14.93 -1.41
C ALA A 75 2.26 16.35 -1.09
N PHE A 76 1.73 17.08 -2.08
CA PHE A 76 1.11 18.40 -1.90
C PHE A 76 -0.40 18.35 -1.67
N LEU A 77 -1.01 17.17 -1.77
CA LEU A 77 -2.45 16.99 -1.55
C LEU A 77 -2.75 16.82 -0.06
N PRO A 78 -3.96 17.22 0.40
CA PRO A 78 -4.40 17.00 1.77
C PRO A 78 -4.36 15.51 2.16
N PRO A 79 -4.27 15.19 3.47
CA PRO A 79 -4.39 13.81 3.93
C PRO A 79 -5.76 13.22 3.54
N LEU A 80 -5.82 11.89 3.51
CA LEU A 80 -7.10 11.19 3.34
C LEU A 80 -8.03 11.55 4.49
N ASP A 81 -9.26 11.90 4.15
CA ASP A 81 -10.31 12.13 5.11
C ASP A 81 -10.87 10.76 5.54
N ASN A 82 -10.56 10.33 6.75
CA ASN A 82 -11.10 9.10 7.34
C ASN A 82 -12.34 9.37 8.21
N SER A 83 -12.91 10.59 8.17
CA SER A 83 -14.11 10.91 8.93
C SER A 83 -15.34 10.20 8.39
N VAL A 84 -16.24 9.88 9.33
CA VAL A 84 -17.51 9.20 9.10
C VAL A 84 -18.61 10.01 9.80
N GLY A 85 -19.81 10.05 9.21
CA GLY A 85 -20.98 10.72 9.78
C GLY A 85 -21.41 10.13 11.13
N THR A 86 -22.11 10.92 11.94
CA THR A 86 -22.43 10.57 13.34
C THR A 86 -23.78 9.86 13.54
N ASN A 87 -24.66 9.84 12.54
CA ASN A 87 -26.02 9.30 12.62
C ASN A 87 -26.25 8.12 11.67
N LEU A 88 -25.26 7.23 11.58
CA LEU A 88 -25.33 6.06 10.70
C LEU A 88 -25.79 4.82 11.45
N GLN A 89 -26.29 3.84 10.70
CA GLN A 89 -26.64 2.53 11.26
C GLN A 89 -25.41 1.87 11.89
N ARG A 90 -25.63 1.23 13.05
CA ARG A 90 -24.60 0.50 13.80
C ARG A 90 -24.19 -0.79 13.13
N THR A 91 -25.13 -1.46 12.50
CA THR A 91 -24.89 -2.72 11.80
C THR A 91 -25.07 -2.49 10.31
N ILE A 92 -24.09 -2.95 9.54
CA ILE A 92 -24.13 -2.98 8.07
C ILE A 92 -24.02 -4.43 7.60
N TYR A 93 -24.54 -4.71 6.40
CA TYR A 93 -24.60 -6.05 5.84
C TYR A 93 -24.04 -6.07 4.42
N ASN A 94 -23.43 -7.19 4.05
CA ASN A 94 -22.97 -7.50 2.71
C ASN A 94 -23.90 -8.54 2.07
N THR A 95 -24.44 -8.26 0.88
CA THR A 95 -25.37 -9.16 0.16
C THR A 95 -24.72 -10.34 -0.56
N ALA A 96 -23.42 -10.28 -0.86
CA ALA A 96 -22.68 -11.34 -1.58
C ALA A 96 -22.36 -12.55 -0.70
N GLY A 97 -22.51 -12.43 0.62
CA GLY A 97 -22.25 -13.54 1.53
C GLY A 97 -22.76 -13.31 2.94
N ASN A 98 -23.86 -12.60 3.18
CA ASN A 98 -24.46 -12.48 4.52
C ASN A 98 -23.52 -12.11 5.70
N TYR A 99 -22.40 -11.43 5.44
CA TYR A 99 -21.57 -10.87 6.51
C TYR A 99 -22.29 -9.68 7.14
N SER A 100 -22.17 -9.55 8.46
CA SER A 100 -22.58 -8.35 9.18
C SER A 100 -21.40 -7.75 9.94
N ALA A 101 -21.34 -6.43 9.97
CA ALA A 101 -20.37 -5.70 10.78
C ALA A 101 -21.13 -4.72 11.68
N THR A 102 -20.92 -4.83 12.99
CA THR A 102 -21.55 -3.98 14.01
C THR A 102 -20.50 -3.10 14.69
N PHE A 103 -20.61 -1.79 14.53
CA PHE A 103 -19.71 -0.79 15.11
C PHE A 103 -19.99 -0.56 16.60
N LEU A 104 -19.28 -1.28 17.46
CA LEU A 104 -19.42 -1.19 18.93
C LEU A 104 -18.84 0.12 19.48
N LYS A 105 -17.71 0.56 18.90
CA LYS A 105 -17.10 1.88 19.14
C LYS A 105 -16.54 2.42 17.83
N THR A 106 -17.00 3.59 17.43
CA THR A 106 -16.49 4.34 16.28
C THR A 106 -15.28 5.20 16.68
N GLY A 107 -14.45 5.58 15.71
CA GLY A 107 -13.35 6.51 15.95
C GLY A 107 -13.83 7.86 16.52
N ASN A 108 -15.01 8.33 16.09
CA ASN A 108 -15.62 9.56 16.63
C ASN A 108 -15.96 9.43 18.13
N GLU A 109 -16.50 8.30 18.56
CA GLU A 109 -16.88 8.08 19.98
C GLU A 109 -15.69 7.95 20.91
N THR A 110 -14.54 7.58 20.38
CA THR A 110 -13.30 7.39 21.15
C THR A 110 -12.31 8.54 20.96
N ASN A 111 -12.70 9.61 20.24
CA ASN A 111 -11.81 10.70 19.85
C ASN A 111 -10.51 10.21 19.16
N GLY A 112 -10.63 9.19 18.32
CA GLY A 112 -9.51 8.59 17.58
C GLY A 112 -8.68 7.59 18.36
N ALA A 113 -8.99 7.32 19.65
CA ALA A 113 -8.16 6.43 20.47
C ALA A 113 -8.19 4.97 19.98
N TYR A 114 -9.34 4.48 19.52
CA TYR A 114 -9.51 3.16 18.91
C TYR A 114 -10.88 3.05 18.23
N GLU A 115 -11.07 2.08 17.36
CA GLU A 115 -12.40 1.66 16.89
C GLU A 115 -12.54 0.15 17.10
N LEU A 116 -13.77 -0.30 17.35
CA LEU A 116 -14.10 -1.67 17.70
C LEU A 116 -15.33 -2.12 16.91
N VAL A 117 -15.14 -3.17 16.12
CA VAL A 117 -16.17 -3.73 15.25
C VAL A 117 -16.37 -5.20 15.57
N GLN A 118 -17.62 -5.62 15.72
CA GLN A 118 -17.98 -7.04 15.73
C GLN A 118 -18.32 -7.45 14.31
N VAL A 119 -17.58 -8.42 13.76
CA VAL A 119 -17.75 -8.96 12.42
C VAL A 119 -18.26 -10.40 12.53
N GLU A 120 -19.35 -10.68 11.85
CA GLU A 120 -19.83 -12.04 11.61
C GLU A 120 -19.16 -12.60 10.36
N LEU A 121 -18.39 -13.67 10.51
CA LEU A 121 -17.64 -14.32 9.45
C LEU A 121 -18.42 -15.52 8.92
N GLU A 122 -18.68 -15.54 7.62
CA GLU A 122 -19.20 -16.73 6.94
C GLU A 122 -18.28 -17.95 7.05
N PRO A 123 -18.80 -19.16 6.81
CA PRO A 123 -17.98 -20.36 6.64
C PRO A 123 -16.79 -20.11 5.73
N ARG A 124 -15.58 -20.39 6.24
CA ARG A 124 -14.31 -20.19 5.51
C ARG A 124 -14.05 -18.73 5.07
N GLY A 125 -14.81 -17.78 5.58
CA GLY A 125 -14.73 -16.36 5.25
C GLY A 125 -13.66 -15.61 6.04
N GLY A 126 -13.07 -14.57 5.45
CA GLY A 126 -12.03 -13.78 6.10
C GLY A 126 -11.35 -12.84 5.11
N ASN A 127 -10.08 -12.52 5.36
CA ASN A 127 -9.24 -11.74 4.47
C ASN A 127 -7.96 -12.50 4.09
N GLU A 128 -7.27 -11.96 3.09
CA GLU A 128 -5.98 -12.44 2.61
C GLU A 128 -4.82 -11.78 3.38
N TRP A 129 -3.59 -12.24 3.13
CA TRP A 129 -2.39 -11.66 3.74
C TRP A 129 -2.21 -10.17 3.41
N HIS A 130 -2.14 -9.34 4.44
CA HIS A 130 -1.86 -7.92 4.33
C HIS A 130 -1.17 -7.38 5.60
N TYR A 131 -0.73 -6.12 5.56
CA TYR A 131 -0.27 -5.40 6.75
C TYR A 131 -0.76 -3.96 6.74
N HIS A 132 -0.70 -3.33 7.91
CA HIS A 132 -1.03 -1.92 8.15
C HIS A 132 0.17 -1.19 8.74
N LYS A 133 0.31 0.10 8.47
CA LYS A 133 1.50 0.86 8.87
C LYS A 133 1.30 1.65 10.15
N THR A 134 0.13 2.25 10.33
CA THR A 134 -0.07 3.26 11.38
C THR A 134 -0.79 2.73 12.63
N PHE A 135 -1.39 1.55 12.57
CA PHE A 135 -2.18 0.98 13.67
C PHE A 135 -1.88 -0.49 13.92
N THR A 136 -2.14 -0.93 15.14
CA THR A 136 -2.20 -2.36 15.49
C THR A 136 -3.62 -2.87 15.30
N GLU A 137 -3.77 -4.15 14.99
CA GLU A 137 -5.08 -4.80 14.89
C GLU A 137 -5.19 -5.98 15.85
N GLU A 138 -6.20 -5.98 16.71
CA GLU A 138 -6.47 -7.03 17.69
C GLU A 138 -7.75 -7.79 17.32
N PHE A 139 -7.64 -9.12 17.30
CA PHE A 139 -8.70 -10.06 16.97
C PHE A 139 -9.12 -10.81 18.23
N THR A 140 -10.40 -10.78 18.59
CA THR A 140 -10.93 -11.55 19.74
C THR A 140 -12.14 -12.36 19.32
N VAL A 141 -12.11 -13.68 19.51
CA VAL A 141 -13.22 -14.55 19.10
C VAL A 141 -14.34 -14.51 20.15
N VAL A 142 -15.53 -14.10 19.73
CA VAL A 142 -16.75 -14.11 20.56
C VAL A 142 -17.45 -15.47 20.45
N GLU A 143 -17.46 -16.04 19.24
CA GLU A 143 -18.08 -17.33 18.94
C GLU A 143 -17.36 -18.02 17.77
N GLY A 144 -17.32 -19.35 17.80
CA GLY A 144 -16.66 -20.16 16.78
C GLY A 144 -15.14 -20.26 16.97
N GLN A 145 -14.43 -20.35 15.84
CA GLN A 145 -12.96 -20.49 15.79
C GLN A 145 -12.41 -19.70 14.59
N VAL A 146 -11.35 -18.95 14.82
CA VAL A 146 -10.72 -18.13 13.78
C VAL A 146 -9.25 -18.54 13.66
N ARG A 147 -8.82 -18.77 12.43
CA ARG A 147 -7.42 -18.99 12.08
C ARG A 147 -6.78 -17.63 11.83
N ILE A 148 -5.66 -17.37 12.50
CA ILE A 148 -4.88 -16.14 12.36
C ILE A 148 -3.52 -16.52 11.80
N GLY A 149 -3.13 -15.90 10.69
CA GLY A 149 -1.76 -15.90 10.21
C GLY A 149 -1.04 -14.65 10.68
N ARG A 150 0.22 -14.78 11.11
CA ARG A 150 1.10 -13.65 11.44
C ARG A 150 2.55 -13.98 11.11
N ASN A 151 3.20 -13.18 10.28
CA ASN A 151 4.60 -13.32 9.87
C ASN A 151 4.96 -14.76 9.44
N GLY A 152 4.08 -15.41 8.68
CA GLY A 152 4.26 -16.78 8.18
C GLY A 152 3.95 -17.91 9.17
N SER A 153 3.58 -17.60 10.42
CA SER A 153 3.04 -18.60 11.37
C SER A 153 1.53 -18.55 11.40
N GLU A 154 0.87 -19.69 11.63
CA GLU A 154 -0.60 -19.77 11.77
C GLU A 154 -0.99 -20.36 13.13
N ILE A 155 -2.04 -19.80 13.73
CA ILE A 155 -2.67 -20.31 14.96
C ILE A 155 -4.18 -20.36 14.79
N ILE A 156 -4.85 -21.22 15.55
CA ILE A 156 -6.31 -21.17 15.73
C ILE A 156 -6.59 -20.55 17.09
N ILE A 157 -7.35 -19.47 17.11
CA ILE A 157 -7.90 -18.86 18.32
C ILE A 157 -9.36 -19.28 18.49
N ASN A 158 -9.71 -19.70 19.70
CA ASN A 158 -11.04 -20.15 20.10
C ASN A 158 -11.79 -19.02 20.82
N LYS A 159 -13.09 -19.23 21.05
CA LYS A 159 -13.92 -18.35 21.88
C LYS A 159 -13.22 -17.88 23.16
N GLY A 160 -13.19 -16.56 23.36
CA GLY A 160 -12.56 -15.88 24.48
C GLY A 160 -11.05 -15.64 24.34
N GLN A 161 -10.41 -16.17 23.29
CA GLN A 161 -8.99 -15.94 23.01
C GLN A 161 -8.80 -14.79 22.03
N SER A 162 -7.63 -14.17 22.10
CA SER A 162 -7.26 -13.03 21.27
C SER A 162 -5.89 -13.21 20.61
N ALA A 163 -5.69 -12.54 19.48
CA ALA A 163 -4.41 -12.40 18.81
C ALA A 163 -4.19 -10.93 18.40
N LEU A 164 -2.95 -10.47 18.48
CA LEU A 164 -2.55 -9.11 18.14
C LEU A 164 -1.59 -9.12 16.95
N ALA A 165 -1.95 -8.39 15.90
CA ALA A 165 -1.04 -7.98 14.83
C ALA A 165 -0.44 -6.62 15.19
N GLN A 166 0.89 -6.56 15.30
CA GLN A 166 1.61 -5.30 15.45
C GLN A 166 1.58 -4.52 14.12
N ARG A 167 1.97 -3.25 14.18
CA ARG A 167 2.23 -2.47 12.96
C ARG A 167 3.24 -3.21 12.09
N GLU A 168 2.98 -3.24 10.79
CA GLU A 168 3.81 -3.88 9.78
C GLU A 168 3.92 -5.42 9.90
N ASP A 169 3.23 -6.05 10.86
CA ASP A 169 3.08 -7.50 10.85
C ASP A 169 2.24 -7.90 9.64
N MET A 170 2.76 -8.80 8.82
CA MET A 170 1.97 -9.42 7.76
C MET A 170 1.00 -10.39 8.43
N HIS A 171 -0.30 -10.23 8.23
CA HIS A 171 -1.32 -11.03 8.90
C HIS A 171 -2.57 -11.28 8.04
N PHE A 172 -3.37 -12.24 8.46
CA PHE A 172 -4.73 -12.48 7.97
C PHE A 172 -5.59 -13.08 9.09
N PHE A 173 -6.91 -13.02 8.94
CA PHE A 173 -7.85 -13.82 9.70
C PHE A 173 -8.80 -14.58 8.76
N LEU A 174 -9.13 -15.81 9.13
CA LEU A 174 -10.06 -16.66 8.39
C LEU A 174 -10.92 -17.46 9.35
N ASN A 175 -12.22 -17.54 9.11
CA ASN A 175 -13.08 -18.47 9.81
C ASN A 175 -12.58 -19.91 9.58
N ALA A 176 -12.25 -20.60 10.67
CA ALA A 176 -11.72 -21.96 10.61
C ALA A 176 -12.82 -23.02 10.43
N ARG A 177 -14.09 -22.61 10.56
CA ARG A 177 -15.26 -23.48 10.56
C ARG A 177 -16.04 -23.46 9.25
N ASP A 178 -16.88 -24.47 9.08
CA ASP A 178 -17.92 -24.56 8.04
C ASP A 178 -19.27 -23.99 8.51
N GLU A 179 -19.28 -23.37 9.68
CA GLU A 179 -20.38 -22.60 10.28
C GLU A 179 -19.90 -21.16 10.55
N LYS A 180 -20.82 -20.25 10.85
CA LYS A 180 -20.49 -18.85 11.12
C LYS A 180 -19.66 -18.71 12.41
N SER A 181 -18.72 -17.76 12.39
CA SER A 181 -17.95 -17.34 13.58
C SER A 181 -18.18 -15.85 13.84
N VAL A 182 -17.98 -15.40 15.08
CA VAL A 182 -18.10 -13.98 15.44
C VAL A 182 -16.77 -13.48 16.01
N LEU A 183 -16.23 -12.44 15.40
CA LEU A 183 -14.91 -11.88 15.71
C LEU A 183 -15.04 -10.40 16.08
N LEU A 184 -14.40 -9.97 17.16
CA LEU A 184 -14.13 -8.56 17.41
C LEU A 184 -12.82 -8.18 16.72
N VAL A 185 -12.86 -7.09 15.97
CA VAL A 185 -11.71 -6.46 15.34
C VAL A 185 -11.54 -5.07 15.94
N LYS A 186 -10.38 -4.80 16.52
CA LYS A 186 -10.05 -3.53 17.15
C LYS A 186 -8.78 -2.96 16.54
N THR A 187 -8.86 -1.73 16.03
CA THR A 187 -7.66 -1.00 15.59
C THR A 187 -7.26 0.03 16.63
N THR A 188 -5.95 0.24 16.80
CA THR A 188 -5.41 1.26 17.74
C THR A 188 -4.19 1.95 17.13
N PRO A 189 -4.23 3.28 16.90
CA PRO A 189 -5.39 4.19 17.04
C PRO A 189 -6.53 3.85 16.04
N ALA A 190 -7.65 4.58 16.12
CA ALA A 190 -8.69 4.47 15.08
C ALA A 190 -8.13 4.98 13.74
N SER A 191 -8.25 4.18 12.69
CA SER A 191 -7.52 4.39 11.42
C SER A 191 -8.34 4.04 10.18
N GLY A 192 -9.65 4.24 10.21
CA GLY A 192 -10.50 4.16 9.01
C GLY A 192 -11.14 2.79 8.76
N LEU A 193 -11.13 1.88 9.73
CA LEU A 193 -11.81 0.58 9.64
C LEU A 193 -13.31 0.78 9.40
N GLU A 194 -13.97 1.69 10.14
CA GLU A 194 -15.39 1.97 9.92
C GLU A 194 -15.68 2.44 8.49
N LYS A 195 -14.92 3.43 8.02
CA LYS A 195 -15.09 3.99 6.68
C LYS A 195 -14.89 2.93 5.60
N THR A 196 -13.82 2.14 5.74
CA THR A 196 -13.50 1.05 4.82
C THR A 196 -14.63 0.03 4.74
N LEU A 197 -15.13 -0.45 5.88
CA LEU A 197 -16.20 -1.45 5.90
C LEU A 197 -17.51 -0.93 5.29
N ARG A 198 -17.89 0.31 5.62
CA ARG A 198 -19.09 0.96 5.06
C ARG A 198 -18.99 1.08 3.54
N VAL A 199 -17.86 1.58 3.04
CA VAL A 199 -17.63 1.73 1.59
C VAL A 199 -17.58 0.37 0.90
N ALA A 200 -16.82 -0.59 1.43
CA ALA A 200 -16.68 -1.92 0.83
C ALA A 200 -18.04 -2.63 0.75
N TYR A 201 -18.79 -2.68 1.84
CA TYR A 201 -20.10 -3.36 1.87
C TYR A 201 -21.11 -2.62 0.99
N GLY A 202 -21.10 -1.28 1.00
CA GLY A 202 -21.93 -0.48 0.10
C GLY A 202 -21.66 -0.76 -1.37
N LEU A 203 -20.39 -0.82 -1.77
CA LEU A 203 -19.99 -1.15 -3.14
C LEU A 203 -20.36 -2.58 -3.51
N ILE A 204 -20.22 -3.55 -2.60
CA ILE A 204 -20.65 -4.94 -2.84
C ILE A 204 -22.15 -5.00 -3.09
N ASN A 205 -22.94 -4.33 -2.24
CA ASN A 205 -24.40 -4.32 -2.33
C ASN A 205 -24.88 -3.67 -3.64
N ASP A 206 -24.16 -2.68 -4.15
CA ASP A 206 -24.43 -2.04 -5.44
C ASP A 206 -23.84 -2.80 -6.64
N GLY A 207 -23.19 -3.95 -6.42
CA GLY A 207 -22.55 -4.74 -7.47
C GLY A 207 -21.37 -4.03 -8.14
N LEU A 208 -20.71 -3.13 -7.41
CA LEU A 208 -19.56 -2.32 -7.84
C LEU A 208 -18.23 -2.86 -7.31
N LEU A 209 -18.23 -3.80 -6.37
CA LEU A 209 -17.07 -4.57 -5.91
C LEU A 209 -17.38 -6.07 -6.04
N LYS A 210 -16.55 -6.80 -6.77
CA LYS A 210 -16.68 -8.24 -7.00
C LYS A 210 -15.30 -8.87 -7.18
N ASP A 211 -15.10 -10.08 -6.66
CA ASP A 211 -13.86 -10.85 -6.79
C ASP A 211 -12.64 -10.00 -6.36
N ASP A 212 -12.79 -9.32 -5.21
CA ASP A 212 -11.82 -8.39 -4.59
C ASP A 212 -11.44 -7.17 -5.44
N MET A 213 -12.17 -6.88 -6.51
CA MET A 213 -11.92 -5.77 -7.41
C MET A 213 -13.13 -4.85 -7.56
N THR A 214 -12.90 -3.54 -7.47
CA THR A 214 -13.94 -2.55 -7.77
C THR A 214 -14.03 -2.29 -9.27
N LYS A 215 -15.23 -1.97 -9.77
CA LYS A 215 -15.44 -1.55 -11.16
C LYS A 215 -14.73 -0.23 -11.48
N ASN A 216 -14.73 0.72 -10.54
CA ASN A 216 -13.97 1.97 -10.64
C ASN A 216 -12.61 1.78 -9.93
N PRO A 217 -11.46 1.85 -10.63
CA PRO A 217 -10.14 1.70 -10.01
C PRO A 217 -9.83 2.81 -8.99
N TRP A 218 -10.46 3.98 -9.07
CA TRP A 218 -10.33 5.01 -8.04
C TRP A 218 -10.97 4.62 -6.72
N HIS A 219 -12.10 3.89 -6.76
CA HIS A 219 -12.69 3.32 -5.55
C HIS A 219 -11.77 2.25 -4.92
N MET A 220 -11.02 1.50 -5.73
CA MET A 220 -10.01 0.57 -5.22
C MET A 220 -8.89 1.32 -4.52
N ALA A 221 -8.35 2.38 -5.15
CA ALA A 221 -7.31 3.19 -4.54
C ALA A 221 -7.78 3.80 -3.21
N LEU A 222 -9.02 4.28 -3.13
CA LEU A 222 -9.62 4.80 -1.90
C LEU A 222 -9.76 3.72 -0.83
N LEU A 223 -10.27 2.53 -1.17
CA LEU A 223 -10.38 1.41 -0.22
C LEU A 223 -9.02 1.03 0.38
N LEU A 224 -8.02 0.77 -0.47
CA LEU A 224 -6.67 0.44 -0.01
C LEU A 224 -6.02 1.58 0.79
N GLY A 225 -6.33 2.83 0.43
CA GLY A 225 -5.85 4.01 1.14
C GLY A 225 -6.49 4.21 2.51
N TYR A 226 -7.81 4.03 2.63
CA TYR A 226 -8.53 4.17 3.90
C TYR A 226 -8.17 3.07 4.89
N SER A 227 -7.95 1.84 4.41
CA SER A 227 -7.61 0.69 5.23
C SER A 227 -6.11 0.53 5.50
N GLU A 228 -5.26 1.31 4.81
CA GLU A 228 -3.82 1.05 4.73
C GLU A 228 -3.49 -0.42 4.40
N THR A 229 -4.23 -1.03 3.47
CA THR A 229 -4.01 -2.43 3.10
C THR A 229 -2.87 -2.52 2.11
N TYR A 230 -1.75 -3.10 2.58
CA TYR A 230 -0.59 -3.39 1.76
C TYR A 230 -0.43 -4.91 1.57
N LEU A 231 -0.23 -5.32 0.32
CA LEU A 231 -0.32 -6.73 -0.08
C LEU A 231 1.02 -7.46 0.01
N GLN A 232 0.95 -8.77 0.22
CA GLN A 232 2.10 -9.64 0.13
C GLN A 232 2.69 -9.66 -1.30
N GLY A 233 4.02 -9.68 -1.42
CA GLY A 233 4.73 -9.85 -2.69
C GLY A 233 5.18 -8.55 -3.37
N LEU A 234 4.59 -7.40 -3.04
CA LEU A 234 5.09 -6.09 -3.47
C LEU A 234 5.95 -5.45 -2.37
N PRO A 235 7.13 -4.89 -2.67
CA PRO A 235 7.93 -4.21 -1.66
C PRO A 235 7.21 -2.98 -1.10
N GLY A 236 7.18 -2.84 0.23
CA GLY A 236 6.52 -1.71 0.92
C GLY A 236 6.99 -0.34 0.44
N TRP A 237 8.30 -0.17 0.21
CA TRP A 237 8.88 1.07 -0.32
C TRP A 237 8.31 1.51 -1.68
N PHE A 238 7.72 0.58 -2.45
CA PHE A 238 7.07 0.86 -3.72
C PHE A 238 5.56 1.02 -3.56
N GLN A 239 4.88 0.07 -2.91
CA GLN A 239 3.42 0.07 -2.87
C GLN A 239 2.84 1.12 -1.91
N GLU A 240 3.48 1.37 -0.76
CA GLU A 240 2.97 2.28 0.26
C GLU A 240 2.81 3.73 -0.25
N PRO A 241 3.87 4.37 -0.78
CA PRO A 241 3.73 5.72 -1.31
C PRO A 241 2.81 5.76 -2.54
N LEU A 242 2.76 4.70 -3.35
CA LEU A 242 1.91 4.65 -4.54
C LEU A 242 0.43 4.58 -4.18
N ILE A 243 0.04 3.67 -3.30
CA ILE A 243 -1.35 3.52 -2.82
C ILE A 243 -1.80 4.82 -2.14
N SER A 244 -0.99 5.36 -1.23
CA SER A 244 -1.28 6.63 -0.57
C SER A 244 -1.45 7.76 -1.58
N ALA A 245 -0.59 7.84 -2.60
CA ALA A 245 -0.66 8.86 -3.62
C ALA A 245 -1.93 8.76 -4.48
N LEU A 246 -2.23 7.55 -4.97
CA LEU A 246 -3.41 7.31 -5.80
C LEU A 246 -4.71 7.58 -5.03
N ALA A 247 -4.79 7.19 -3.76
CA ALA A 247 -5.94 7.46 -2.92
C ALA A 247 -6.14 8.96 -2.70
N LYS A 248 -5.07 9.72 -2.39
CA LYS A 248 -5.15 11.18 -2.25
C LYS A 248 -5.58 11.87 -3.54
N ILE A 249 -5.07 11.40 -4.69
CA ILE A 249 -5.48 11.91 -6.00
C ILE A 249 -6.95 11.62 -6.26
N ALA A 250 -7.44 10.41 -5.93
CA ALA A 250 -8.85 10.06 -6.06
C ALA A 250 -9.75 10.98 -5.23
N GLN A 251 -9.41 11.21 -3.96
CA GLN A 251 -10.12 12.14 -3.09
C GLN A 251 -10.07 13.58 -3.61
N TRP A 252 -8.89 14.05 -4.04
CA TRP A 252 -8.74 15.40 -4.59
C TRP A 252 -9.57 15.62 -5.87
N ARG A 253 -9.73 14.58 -6.70
CA ARG A 253 -10.62 14.58 -7.87
C ARG A 253 -12.11 14.52 -7.53
N GLY A 254 -12.47 14.20 -6.28
CA GLY A 254 -13.84 14.04 -5.82
C GLY A 254 -14.44 12.64 -6.06
N GLU A 255 -13.62 11.63 -6.35
CA GLU A 255 -14.11 10.25 -6.52
C GLU A 255 -14.68 9.69 -5.20
N ASP A 256 -14.27 10.23 -4.05
CA ASP A 256 -14.81 9.88 -2.73
C ASP A 256 -16.25 10.38 -2.52
N GLN A 257 -16.70 11.37 -3.28
CA GLN A 257 -18.04 11.96 -3.17
C GLN A 257 -19.13 10.98 -3.62
N GLU A 258 -18.85 10.15 -4.62
CA GLU A 258 -19.77 9.09 -5.07
C GLU A 258 -20.05 8.06 -3.97
N LEU A 259 -19.14 7.96 -3.00
CA LEU A 259 -19.18 7.01 -1.89
C LEU A 259 -19.87 7.59 -0.64
N TYR A 260 -20.22 8.88 -0.63
CA TYR A 260 -20.80 9.56 0.55
C TYR A 260 -22.07 8.89 1.06
N LYS A 261 -22.89 8.34 0.16
CA LYS A 261 -24.11 7.60 0.53
C LYS A 261 -23.87 6.40 1.48
N TYR A 262 -22.63 5.92 1.62
CA TYR A 262 -22.31 4.80 2.50
C TYR A 262 -21.83 5.24 3.89
N TYR A 263 -21.31 6.47 4.05
CA TYR A 263 -20.59 6.88 5.27
C TYR A 263 -20.79 8.34 5.70
N LYS A 264 -21.60 9.13 5.01
CA LYS A 264 -21.99 10.49 5.42
C LYS A 264 -23.46 10.57 5.77
#